data_AF-A0A9N9UAQ6-F1
#
_entry.id   AF-A0A9N9UAQ6-F1
#
_cell.length_a   1.000
_cell.length_b   1.000
_cell.length_c   1.000
_cell.angle_alpha   90.00
_cell.angle_beta   90.00
_cell.angle_gamma   90.00
#
_symmetry.space_group_name_H-M   'P 1'
#
loop_
_entity.id
_entity.type
_entity.pdbx_description
1 polymer ?
#
loop_
_entity_poly.entity_id
_entity_poly.type
_entity_poly.pdbx_seq_one_letter_code
_entity_poly.pdbx_strand_id
1 'polypeptide(L)'
;MPLYGKAIRSLSQTLKTDQAFTMETLAAILIMQRAEALFDPGHRPLIHSKGIASLLARVGPPKAGDKFHASVFAETYSVMIPYWMMTGWDNLIEKPPWRDAVVSGLTEYTGVPELKPYFYTAFDKNNRLCEKVPVLMQGIMVLFQDPEHEKFSAISPFVQQMTEEFRTAETSVREAVYAIFDEAMKLGAIIEEDKSTPLTRTSYNFSSTHLAQSLVSYLSFHIYILRLRYQWNVSFQLPDAPDLYKIFQDACIRIWKFVPFMQKAWLFLLRHLQSSLAISFEAANEDEKDYILSIFENLDRHGKKESRTREELRSQLEQQSLLLQMEWR
;
A
#
# COMPACT_ATOMS: atom_id res chain seq x y z
N MET A 1 -23.94 18.28 -0.98
CA MET A 1 -23.43 17.41 0.10
C MET A 1 -24.20 17.54 1.44
N PRO A 2 -25.55 17.48 1.52
CA PRO A 2 -26.23 17.61 2.81
C PRO A 2 -25.98 16.44 3.78
N LEU A 3 -25.82 15.22 3.24
CA LEU A 3 -25.69 13.99 4.03
C LEU A 3 -24.33 13.88 4.73
N TYR A 4 -23.23 14.21 4.03
CA TYR A 4 -21.89 14.21 4.62
C TYR A 4 -21.79 15.17 5.81
N GLY A 5 -22.29 16.41 5.66
CA GLY A 5 -22.33 17.37 6.77
C GLY A 5 -23.23 16.93 7.93
N LYS A 6 -24.33 16.21 7.67
CA LYS A 6 -25.15 15.59 8.73
C LYS A 6 -24.38 14.47 9.45
N ALA A 7 -23.68 13.62 8.71
CA ALA A 7 -22.88 12.53 9.26
C ALA A 7 -21.75 13.06 10.17
N ILE A 8 -21.02 14.09 9.74
CA ILE A 8 -20.00 14.75 10.58
C ILE A 8 -20.59 15.28 11.87
N ARG A 9 -21.71 16.02 11.80
CA ARG A 9 -22.35 16.57 13.00
C ARG A 9 -22.82 15.48 13.95
N SER A 10 -23.41 14.41 13.42
CA SER A 10 -23.83 13.24 14.21
C SER A 10 -22.63 12.60 14.89
N LEU A 11 -21.56 12.32 14.16
CA LEU A 11 -20.33 11.74 14.70
C LEU A 11 -19.70 12.64 15.76
N SER A 12 -19.65 13.96 15.52
CA SER A 12 -19.14 14.94 16.49
C SER A 12 -19.94 14.97 17.79
N GLN A 13 -21.26 14.77 17.72
CA GLN A 13 -22.11 14.63 18.92
C GLN A 13 -21.84 13.30 19.62
N THR A 14 -21.78 12.18 18.89
CA THR A 14 -21.49 10.85 19.45
C THR A 14 -20.16 10.83 20.20
N LEU A 15 -19.12 11.45 19.64
CA LEU A 15 -17.78 11.56 20.23
C LEU A 15 -17.74 12.31 21.58
N LYS A 16 -18.82 13.01 21.96
CA LYS A 16 -18.96 13.70 23.26
C LYS A 16 -19.74 12.89 24.30
N THR A 17 -20.15 11.68 23.96
CA THR A 17 -20.95 10.80 24.83
C THR A 17 -20.20 9.50 25.13
N ASP A 18 -20.77 8.65 25.98
CA ASP A 18 -20.21 7.34 26.28
C ASP A 18 -20.22 6.38 25.06
N GLN A 19 -20.94 6.73 23.99
CA GLN A 19 -20.95 5.99 22.73
C GLN A 19 -19.72 6.25 21.84
N ALA A 20 -18.81 7.13 22.27
CA ALA A 20 -17.60 7.46 21.52
C ALA A 20 -16.68 6.25 21.28
N PHE A 21 -16.68 5.27 22.20
CA PHE A 21 -15.75 4.14 22.21
C PHE A 21 -16.43 2.81 21.87
N THR A 22 -17.32 2.83 20.88
CA THR A 22 -17.99 1.63 20.35
C THR A 22 -17.42 1.21 18.99
N MET A 23 -17.66 -0.04 18.61
CA MET A 23 -17.23 -0.56 17.31
C MET A 23 -17.95 0.14 16.16
N GLU A 24 -19.22 0.49 16.36
CA GLU A 24 -20.05 1.23 15.42
C GLU A 24 -19.51 2.65 15.17
N THR A 25 -19.05 3.32 16.23
CA THR A 25 -18.43 4.65 16.10
C THR A 25 -17.10 4.56 15.37
N LEU A 26 -16.27 3.55 15.66
CA LEU A 26 -15.03 3.29 14.91
C LEU A 26 -15.32 3.03 13.43
N ALA A 27 -16.29 2.16 13.12
CA ALA A 27 -16.71 1.87 11.76
C ALA A 27 -17.19 3.12 11.02
N ALA A 28 -18.00 3.97 11.67
CA ALA A 28 -18.47 5.22 11.09
C ALA A 28 -17.30 6.16 10.75
N ILE A 29 -16.27 6.25 11.60
CA ILE A 29 -15.08 7.07 11.35
C ILE A 29 -14.29 6.53 10.16
N LEU A 30 -14.11 5.22 10.05
CA LEU A 30 -13.39 4.61 8.91
C LEU A 30 -14.12 4.86 7.59
N ILE A 31 -15.46 4.75 7.57
CA ILE A 31 -16.26 5.08 6.38
C ILE A 31 -16.09 6.55 5.99
N MET A 32 -16.09 7.46 6.98
CA MET A 32 -15.88 8.89 6.73
C MET A 32 -14.46 9.16 6.21
N GLN A 33 -13.45 8.51 6.78
CA GLN A 33 -12.06 8.60 6.32
C GLN A 33 -11.92 8.11 4.88
N ARG A 34 -12.59 7.01 4.52
CA ARG A 34 -12.60 6.50 3.14
C ARG A 34 -13.31 7.46 2.18
N ALA A 35 -14.46 7.98 2.58
CA ALA A 35 -15.19 8.95 1.78
C ALA A 35 -14.34 10.20 1.51
N GLU A 36 -13.62 10.70 2.52
CA GLU A 36 -12.70 11.82 2.37
C GLU A 36 -11.52 11.48 1.47
N ALA A 37 -10.83 10.36 1.70
CA ALA A 37 -9.73 9.93 0.84
C ALA A 37 -10.15 9.77 -0.64
N LEU A 38 -11.43 9.46 -0.90
CA LEU A 38 -11.97 9.36 -2.25
C LEU A 38 -12.33 10.71 -2.87
N PHE A 39 -13.05 11.55 -2.14
CA PHE A 39 -13.63 12.77 -2.70
C PHE A 39 -12.79 14.03 -2.46
N ASP A 40 -11.84 13.97 -1.52
CA ASP A 40 -10.93 15.04 -1.14
C ASP A 40 -9.51 14.51 -0.81
N PRO A 41 -8.81 13.93 -1.80
CA PRO A 41 -7.49 13.30 -1.60
C PRO A 41 -6.35 14.29 -1.25
N GLY A 42 -6.64 15.57 -0.99
CA GLY A 42 -5.65 16.60 -0.67
C GLY A 42 -5.50 16.92 0.82
N HIS A 43 -6.36 16.37 1.68
CA HIS A 43 -6.36 16.67 3.12
C HIS A 43 -5.46 15.72 3.91
N ARG A 44 -4.81 16.28 4.95
CA ARG A 44 -3.75 15.66 5.79
C ARG A 44 -4.20 14.31 6.39
N PRO A 45 -3.88 13.17 5.75
CA PRO A 45 -4.47 11.88 6.12
C PRO A 45 -4.04 11.44 7.53
N LEU A 46 -2.84 11.86 7.95
CA LEU A 46 -2.24 11.52 9.25
C LEU A 46 -2.99 12.12 10.45
N ILE A 47 -3.71 13.24 10.28
CA ILE A 47 -4.46 13.85 11.40
C ILE A 47 -5.57 12.90 11.85
N HIS A 48 -6.25 12.27 10.89
CA HIS A 48 -7.38 11.40 11.19
C HIS A 48 -6.89 10.07 11.76
N SER A 49 -5.78 9.54 11.23
CA SER A 49 -5.16 8.33 11.77
C SER A 49 -4.77 8.45 13.25
N LYS A 50 -4.29 9.62 13.71
CA LYS A 50 -4.01 9.84 15.14
C LYS A 50 -5.27 9.72 16.01
N GLY A 51 -6.39 10.27 15.53
CA GLY A 51 -7.70 10.16 16.18
C GLY A 51 -8.19 8.70 16.22
N ILE A 52 -8.07 8.00 15.09
CA ILE A 52 -8.41 6.58 14.96
C ILE A 52 -7.57 5.71 15.91
N ALA A 53 -6.25 5.93 15.99
CA ALA A 53 -5.38 5.21 16.92
C ALA A 53 -5.83 5.37 18.39
N SER A 54 -6.17 6.60 18.77
CA SER A 54 -6.63 6.93 20.12
C SER A 54 -7.96 6.26 20.45
N LEU A 55 -8.87 6.20 19.47
CA LEU A 55 -10.16 5.51 19.62
C LEU A 55 -9.99 3.99 19.67
N LEU A 56 -9.15 3.44 18.79
CA LEU A 56 -8.84 2.01 18.74
C LEU A 56 -8.38 1.48 20.09
N ALA A 57 -7.46 2.19 20.74
CA ALA A 57 -6.95 1.85 22.06
C ALA A 57 -8.06 1.85 23.15
N ARG A 58 -9.12 2.66 22.98
CA ARG A 58 -10.22 2.77 23.95
C ARG A 58 -11.41 1.86 23.66
N VAL A 59 -11.67 1.54 22.40
CA VAL A 59 -12.71 0.57 22.00
C VAL A 59 -12.40 -0.81 22.57
N GLY A 60 -11.11 -1.16 22.67
CA GLY A 60 -10.68 -2.45 23.19
C GLY A 60 -10.85 -3.59 22.17
N PRO A 61 -10.49 -4.82 22.57
CA PRO A 61 -10.28 -5.91 21.64
C PRO A 61 -11.56 -6.32 20.90
N PRO A 62 -11.43 -6.88 19.68
CA PRO A 62 -12.55 -7.46 18.95
C PRO A 62 -13.24 -8.57 19.73
N LYS A 63 -14.55 -8.69 19.59
CA LYS A 63 -15.29 -9.86 20.07
C LYS A 63 -14.89 -11.07 19.23
N ALA A 64 -14.54 -12.16 19.89
CA ALA A 64 -14.13 -13.39 19.20
C ALA A 64 -15.24 -13.91 18.28
N GLY A 65 -14.89 -14.21 17.02
CA GLY A 65 -15.82 -14.72 16.01
C GLY A 65 -16.80 -13.69 15.42
N ASP A 66 -16.77 -12.43 15.89
CA ASP A 66 -17.63 -11.38 15.37
C ASP A 66 -17.10 -10.86 14.02
N LYS A 67 -17.84 -11.14 12.94
CA LYS A 67 -17.46 -10.76 11.57
C LYS A 67 -17.47 -9.25 11.35
N PHE A 68 -18.37 -8.53 12.02
CA PHE A 68 -18.42 -7.07 11.91
C PHE A 68 -17.16 -6.47 12.54
N HIS A 69 -16.80 -6.91 13.75
CA HIS A 69 -15.55 -6.50 14.39
C HIS A 69 -14.35 -6.82 13.49
N ALA A 70 -14.21 -8.07 13.03
CA ALA A 70 -13.10 -8.48 12.15
C ALA A 70 -12.94 -7.58 10.91
N SER A 71 -14.06 -7.23 10.26
CA SER A 71 -14.06 -6.35 9.10
C SER A 71 -13.63 -4.92 9.45
N VAL A 72 -14.14 -4.36 10.55
CA VAL A 72 -13.74 -3.04 11.05
C VAL A 72 -12.25 -3.01 11.39
N PHE A 73 -11.70 -4.09 11.94
CA PHE A 73 -10.27 -4.19 12.23
C PHE A 73 -9.41 -4.28 10.99
N ALA A 74 -9.79 -5.09 10.00
CA ALA A 74 -9.08 -5.15 8.72
C ALA A 74 -9.07 -3.78 8.02
N GLU A 75 -10.20 -3.07 8.07
CA GLU A 75 -10.30 -1.72 7.52
C GLU A 75 -9.44 -0.73 8.32
N THR A 76 -9.50 -0.77 9.65
CA THR A 76 -8.64 0.05 10.53
C THR A 76 -7.17 -0.18 10.22
N TYR A 77 -6.74 -1.43 10.06
CA TYR A 77 -5.38 -1.78 9.72
C TYR A 77 -4.93 -1.06 8.45
N SER A 78 -5.72 -1.13 7.37
CA SER A 78 -5.38 -0.51 6.10
C SER A 78 -5.25 1.03 6.16
N VAL A 79 -6.06 1.69 7.00
CA VAL A 79 -6.02 3.16 7.19
C VAL A 79 -4.86 3.58 8.09
N MET A 80 -4.43 2.70 8.98
CA MET A 80 -3.43 3.00 10.00
C MET A 80 -1.99 2.73 9.57
N ILE A 81 -1.75 1.93 8.52
CA ILE A 81 -0.39 1.64 8.03
C ILE A 81 0.45 2.91 7.82
N PRO A 82 0.00 3.95 7.08
CA PRO A 82 0.80 5.15 6.88
C PRO A 82 1.16 5.85 8.19
N TYR A 83 0.25 5.85 9.16
CA TYR A 83 0.50 6.43 10.47
C TYR A 83 1.57 5.65 11.24
N TRP A 84 1.48 4.31 11.26
CA TRP A 84 2.49 3.49 11.94
C TRP A 84 3.86 3.59 11.31
N MET A 85 3.94 3.62 9.98
CA MET A 85 5.18 3.84 9.24
C MET A 85 5.86 5.16 9.64
N MET A 86 5.07 6.22 9.87
CA MET A 86 5.58 7.54 10.20
C MET A 86 5.91 7.73 11.68
N THR A 87 5.15 7.09 12.58
CA THR A 87 5.28 7.36 14.03
C THR A 87 5.98 6.25 14.82
N GLY A 88 6.19 5.06 14.23
CA GLY A 88 6.72 3.89 14.94
C GLY A 88 5.86 3.49 16.15
N TRP A 89 4.55 3.70 16.09
CA TRP A 89 3.63 3.44 17.21
C TRP A 89 3.58 1.95 17.54
N ASP A 90 3.59 1.58 18.84
CA ASP A 90 3.42 0.19 19.30
C ASP A 90 2.10 -0.36 18.76
N ASN A 91 2.21 -1.23 17.77
CA ASN A 91 1.10 -1.68 16.98
C ASN A 91 0.30 -2.72 17.77
N LEU A 92 -0.69 -2.24 18.54
CA LEU A 92 -1.62 -3.09 19.29
C LEU A 92 -2.21 -4.22 18.42
N ILE A 93 -2.31 -4.01 17.11
CA ILE A 93 -2.89 -4.95 16.16
C ILE A 93 -2.02 -6.19 15.94
N GLU A 94 -0.74 -6.18 16.29
CA GLU A 94 0.14 -7.34 16.17
C GLU A 94 -0.11 -8.41 17.23
N LYS A 95 -0.73 -8.04 18.35
CA LYS A 95 -0.96 -8.93 19.48
C LYS A 95 -2.33 -9.61 19.33
N PRO A 96 -2.49 -10.90 19.67
CA PRO A 96 -3.82 -11.48 19.86
C PRO A 96 -4.59 -10.71 20.94
N PRO A 97 -5.92 -10.55 20.83
CA PRO A 97 -6.81 -11.08 19.78
C PRO A 97 -6.93 -10.19 18.53
N TRP A 98 -6.23 -9.05 18.48
CA TRP A 98 -6.37 -8.06 17.40
C TRP A 98 -5.89 -8.58 16.05
N ARG A 99 -4.71 -9.22 16.05
CA ARG A 99 -4.14 -9.85 14.85
C ARG A 99 -5.13 -10.81 14.20
N ASP A 100 -5.73 -11.67 15.02
CA ASP A 100 -6.62 -12.72 14.53
C ASP A 100 -7.88 -12.13 13.89
N ALA A 101 -8.39 -11.02 14.44
CA ALA A 101 -9.52 -10.31 13.85
C ALA A 101 -9.15 -9.65 12.52
N VAL A 102 -7.97 -9.03 12.41
CA VAL A 102 -7.52 -8.44 11.14
C VAL A 102 -7.34 -9.51 10.08
N VAL A 103 -6.59 -10.58 10.38
CA VAL A 103 -6.35 -11.62 9.38
C VAL A 103 -7.66 -12.32 9.01
N SER A 104 -8.57 -12.53 9.96
CA SER A 104 -9.90 -13.06 9.65
C SER A 104 -10.70 -12.10 8.76
N GLY A 105 -10.69 -10.80 9.03
CA GLY A 105 -11.36 -9.80 8.18
C GLY A 105 -10.76 -9.71 6.77
N LEU A 106 -9.44 -9.79 6.65
CA LEU A 106 -8.74 -9.81 5.35
C LEU A 106 -9.04 -11.08 4.54
N THR A 107 -9.25 -12.22 5.20
CA THR A 107 -9.41 -13.53 4.54
C THR A 107 -10.86 -13.90 4.25
N GLU A 108 -11.81 -13.48 5.08
CA GLU A 108 -13.25 -13.79 4.95
C GLU A 108 -13.78 -13.49 3.54
N TYR A 109 -13.41 -12.33 2.98
CA TYR A 109 -13.93 -11.86 1.70
C TYR A 109 -13.13 -12.33 0.49
N THR A 110 -12.03 -13.06 0.68
CA THR A 110 -11.28 -13.65 -0.42
C THR A 110 -12.05 -14.78 -1.10
N GLY A 111 -12.96 -15.44 -0.36
CA GLY A 111 -13.66 -16.64 -0.84
C GLY A 111 -12.77 -17.89 -0.89
N VAL A 112 -11.55 -17.84 -0.32
CA VAL A 112 -10.56 -18.93 -0.35
C VAL A 112 -9.96 -19.13 1.05
N PRO A 113 -10.65 -19.85 1.94
CA PRO A 113 -10.23 -20.04 3.34
C PRO A 113 -8.82 -20.61 3.49
N GLU A 114 -8.36 -21.42 2.53
CA GLU A 114 -7.05 -22.06 2.49
C GLU A 114 -5.90 -21.05 2.44
N LEU A 115 -6.15 -19.81 2.00
CA LEU A 115 -5.13 -18.75 1.99
C LEU A 115 -4.87 -18.16 3.39
N LYS A 116 -5.71 -18.44 4.39
CA LYS A 116 -5.62 -17.82 5.71
C LYS A 116 -4.23 -17.92 6.37
N PRO A 117 -3.53 -19.08 6.38
CA PRO A 117 -2.18 -19.19 6.95
C PRO A 117 -1.13 -18.30 6.24
N TYR A 118 -1.29 -18.10 4.92
CA TYR A 118 -0.41 -17.27 4.11
C TYR A 118 -0.63 -15.79 4.42
N PHE A 119 -1.89 -15.37 4.57
CA PHE A 119 -2.23 -14.02 5.02
C PHE A 119 -1.73 -13.73 6.44
N TYR A 120 -1.77 -14.71 7.36
CA TYR A 120 -1.14 -14.56 8.68
C TYR A 120 0.35 -14.30 8.57
N THR A 121 1.04 -15.12 7.78
CA THR A 121 2.49 -14.98 7.58
C THR A 121 2.83 -13.63 6.96
N ALA A 122 2.06 -13.19 5.96
CA ALA A 122 2.27 -11.90 5.32
C ALA A 122 1.94 -10.70 6.21
N PHE A 123 0.90 -10.82 7.02
CA PHE A 123 0.58 -9.82 8.04
C PHE A 123 1.73 -9.64 9.02
N ASP A 124 2.24 -10.74 9.60
CA ASP A 124 3.35 -10.70 10.55
C ASP A 124 4.63 -10.13 9.91
N LYS A 125 4.96 -10.55 8.68
CA LYS A 125 6.15 -10.07 7.96
C LYS A 125 6.05 -8.59 7.58
N ASN A 126 4.88 -8.12 7.11
CA ASN A 126 4.67 -6.71 6.78
C ASN A 126 4.70 -5.80 7.99
N ASN A 127 4.20 -6.26 9.13
CA ASN A 127 4.21 -5.47 10.35
C ASN A 127 5.63 -5.29 10.90
N ARG A 128 6.45 -6.35 10.91
CA ARG A 128 7.88 -6.24 11.21
C ARG A 128 8.62 -5.31 10.27
N LEU A 129 8.22 -5.26 9.00
CA LEU A 129 8.74 -4.24 8.08
C LEU A 129 8.34 -2.84 8.54
N CYS A 130 7.08 -2.61 8.93
CA CYS A 130 6.63 -1.29 9.38
C CYS A 130 7.46 -0.79 10.58
N GLU A 131 7.89 -1.67 11.48
CA GLU A 131 8.84 -1.34 12.57
C GLU A 131 10.21 -0.87 12.05
N LYS A 132 10.64 -1.39 10.90
CA LYS A 132 11.92 -1.06 10.25
C LYS A 132 11.86 0.16 9.34
N VAL A 133 10.67 0.60 8.94
CA VAL A 133 10.49 1.74 8.04
C VAL A 133 11.21 3.00 8.52
N PRO A 134 11.18 3.41 9.80
CA PRO A 134 11.95 4.56 10.27
C PRO A 134 13.46 4.44 9.99
N VAL A 135 14.04 3.25 10.15
CA VAL A 135 15.46 2.98 9.87
C VAL A 135 15.75 3.06 8.37
N LEU A 136 14.89 2.44 7.55
CA LEU A 136 15.01 2.51 6.08
C LEU A 136 14.89 3.96 5.59
N MET A 137 13.93 4.71 6.12
CA MET A 137 13.72 6.12 5.81
C MET A 137 14.92 6.98 6.24
N GLN A 138 15.54 6.72 7.38
CA GLN A 138 16.77 7.40 7.78
C GLN A 138 17.89 7.19 6.76
N GLY A 139 18.07 5.96 6.24
CA GLY A 139 19.02 5.71 5.17
C GLY A 139 18.73 6.53 3.92
N ILE A 140 17.47 6.55 3.48
CA ILE A 140 17.04 7.34 2.32
C ILE A 140 17.22 8.84 2.54
N MET A 141 16.95 9.34 3.75
CA MET A 141 17.18 10.74 4.08
C MET A 141 18.66 11.13 3.97
N VAL A 142 19.60 10.25 4.34
CA VAL A 142 21.03 10.50 4.15
C VAL A 142 21.36 10.68 2.67
N LEU A 143 20.80 9.87 1.77
CA LEU A 143 21.00 10.04 0.32
C LEU A 143 20.55 11.42 -0.18
N PHE A 144 19.42 11.93 0.33
CA PHE A 144 18.81 13.14 -0.20
C PHE A 144 19.18 14.43 0.52
N GLN A 145 19.60 14.35 1.78
CA GLN A 145 19.83 15.52 2.63
C GLN A 145 21.31 15.74 2.96
N ASP A 146 22.14 14.71 2.86
CA ASP A 146 23.57 14.84 3.09
C ASP A 146 24.29 15.18 1.76
N PRO A 147 24.78 16.42 1.58
CA PRO A 147 25.53 16.79 0.38
C PRO A 147 26.86 16.03 0.25
N GLU A 148 27.30 15.37 1.33
CA GLU A 148 28.53 14.57 1.36
C GLU A 148 28.27 13.06 1.22
N HIS A 149 27.04 12.61 0.92
CA HIS A 149 26.74 11.18 0.84
C HIS A 149 27.62 10.44 -0.18
N GLU A 150 28.04 11.11 -1.26
CA GLU A 150 28.97 10.57 -2.26
C GLU A 150 30.35 10.20 -1.68
N LYS A 151 30.71 10.75 -0.50
CA LYS A 151 31.95 10.42 0.21
C LYS A 151 31.84 9.11 0.99
N PHE A 152 30.64 8.58 1.23
CA PHE A 152 30.50 7.27 1.86
C PHE A 152 30.93 6.19 0.87
N SER A 153 32.00 5.49 1.20
CA SER A 153 32.42 4.29 0.48
C SER A 153 31.38 3.17 0.66
N ALA A 154 31.24 2.33 -0.37
CA ALA A 154 30.47 1.08 -0.34
C ALA A 154 30.88 0.14 0.81
N ILE A 155 32.11 0.25 1.32
CA ILE A 155 32.61 -0.55 2.45
C ILE A 155 32.36 0.11 3.81
N SER A 156 31.77 1.30 3.85
CA SER A 156 31.50 1.97 5.12
C SER A 156 30.50 1.14 5.95
N PRO A 157 30.67 1.06 7.29
CA PRO A 157 29.77 0.28 8.14
C PRO A 157 28.30 0.67 8.00
N PHE A 158 28.03 1.97 7.84
CA PHE A 158 26.69 2.49 7.60
C PHE A 158 26.11 1.94 6.29
N VAL A 159 26.88 1.99 5.19
CA VAL A 159 26.38 1.52 3.89
C VAL A 159 26.08 0.03 3.91
N GLN A 160 26.95 -0.77 4.51
CA GLN A 160 26.77 -2.21 4.66
C GLN A 160 25.55 -2.55 5.52
N GLN A 161 25.38 -1.89 6.65
CA GLN A 161 24.24 -2.10 7.54
C GLN A 161 22.92 -1.79 6.82
N MET A 162 22.81 -0.63 6.17
CA MET A 162 21.58 -0.25 5.48
C MET A 162 21.29 -1.15 4.28
N THR A 163 22.32 -1.57 3.55
CA THR A 163 22.17 -2.55 2.45
C THR A 163 21.55 -3.86 2.97
N GLU A 164 22.00 -4.33 4.14
CA GLU A 164 21.45 -5.53 4.78
C GLU A 164 20.00 -5.35 5.25
N GLU A 165 19.68 -4.19 5.84
CA GLU A 165 18.30 -3.87 6.25
C GLU A 165 17.36 -3.83 5.05
N PHE A 166 17.75 -3.19 3.92
CA PHE A 166 16.97 -3.21 2.69
C PHE A 166 16.80 -4.63 2.12
N ARG A 167 17.87 -5.43 2.11
CA ARG A 167 17.85 -6.81 1.61
C ARG A 167 16.91 -7.69 2.44
N THR A 168 16.97 -7.57 3.76
CA THR A 168 16.12 -8.31 4.70
C THR A 168 14.66 -7.91 4.56
N ALA A 169 14.39 -6.59 4.49
CA ALA A 169 13.07 -6.04 4.26
C ALA A 169 12.45 -6.54 2.94
N GLU A 170 13.20 -6.44 1.84
CA GLU A 170 12.76 -6.88 0.51
C GLU A 170 12.46 -8.37 0.47
N THR A 171 13.39 -9.19 0.98
CA THR A 171 13.24 -10.66 0.99
C THR A 171 12.02 -11.07 1.81
N SER A 172 11.82 -10.48 2.98
CA SER A 172 10.68 -10.76 3.85
C SER A 172 9.34 -10.51 3.13
N VAL A 173 9.17 -9.32 2.53
CA VAL A 173 7.94 -8.97 1.81
C VAL A 173 7.75 -9.85 0.58
N ARG A 174 8.81 -10.06 -0.21
CA ARG A 174 8.76 -10.89 -1.43
C ARG A 174 8.26 -12.29 -1.13
N GLU A 175 8.87 -12.96 -0.16
CA GLU A 175 8.48 -14.31 0.23
C GLU A 175 7.03 -14.37 0.67
N ALA A 176 6.57 -13.37 1.42
CA ALA A 176 5.21 -13.33 1.92
C ALA A 176 4.17 -13.17 0.80
N VAL A 177 4.40 -12.19 -0.09
CA VAL A 177 3.45 -11.89 -1.17
C VAL A 177 3.42 -13.00 -2.21
N TYR A 178 4.58 -13.57 -2.57
CA TYR A 178 4.64 -14.66 -3.55
C TYR A 178 4.07 -15.96 -3.00
N ALA A 179 4.21 -16.24 -1.70
CA ALA A 179 3.56 -17.41 -1.11
C ALA A 179 2.01 -17.34 -1.20
N ILE A 180 1.40 -16.16 -0.96
CA ILE A 180 -0.05 -15.98 -1.17
C ILE A 180 -0.38 -16.13 -2.65
N PHE A 181 0.41 -15.48 -3.53
CA PHE A 181 0.16 -15.46 -4.96
C PHE A 181 0.22 -16.87 -5.58
N ASP A 182 1.27 -17.64 -5.26
CA ASP A 182 1.50 -18.97 -5.79
C ASP A 182 0.44 -19.96 -5.32
N GLU A 183 0.07 -19.92 -4.03
CA GLU A 183 -1.01 -20.79 -3.53
C GLU A 183 -2.37 -20.39 -4.13
N ALA A 184 -2.64 -19.09 -4.29
CA ALA A 184 -3.89 -18.63 -4.92
C ALA A 184 -3.98 -19.03 -6.41
N MET A 185 -2.87 -19.02 -7.15
CA MET A 185 -2.80 -19.57 -8.51
C MET A 185 -3.06 -21.07 -8.50
N LYS A 186 -2.42 -21.83 -7.60
CA LYS A 186 -2.59 -23.28 -7.46
C LYS A 186 -4.03 -23.68 -7.12
N LEU A 187 -4.71 -22.89 -6.29
CA LEU A 187 -6.12 -23.09 -5.92
C LEU A 187 -7.09 -22.61 -7.01
N GLY A 188 -6.61 -22.02 -8.12
CA GLY A 188 -7.46 -21.47 -9.18
C GLY A 188 -8.18 -20.18 -8.79
N ALA A 189 -7.78 -19.55 -7.68
CA ALA A 189 -8.31 -18.26 -7.24
C ALA A 189 -7.73 -17.08 -8.04
N ILE A 190 -6.58 -17.30 -8.67
CA ILE A 190 -5.98 -16.43 -9.68
C ILE A 190 -5.78 -17.26 -10.93
N ILE A 191 -6.24 -16.73 -12.06
CA ILE A 191 -6.04 -17.33 -13.38
C ILE A 191 -5.31 -16.30 -14.24
N GLU A 192 -4.18 -16.70 -14.81
CA GLU A 192 -3.52 -15.90 -15.83
C GLU A 192 -4.14 -16.21 -17.20
N GLU A 193 -4.69 -15.20 -17.85
CA GLU A 193 -5.42 -15.32 -19.11
C GLU A 193 -4.68 -14.55 -20.22
N ASP A 194 -4.74 -15.08 -21.45
CA ASP A 194 -4.29 -14.37 -22.65
C ASP A 194 -5.20 -13.19 -22.93
N LYS A 195 -4.75 -12.01 -22.52
CA LYS A 195 -5.45 -10.75 -22.72
C LYS A 195 -4.43 -9.64 -22.92
N SER A 196 -4.11 -9.41 -24.18
CA SER A 196 -3.14 -8.40 -24.56
C SER A 196 -3.64 -6.99 -24.20
N THR A 197 -2.79 -6.26 -23.49
CA THR A 197 -2.89 -4.83 -23.26
C THR A 197 -1.59 -4.18 -23.73
N PRO A 198 -1.53 -2.85 -23.86
CA PRO A 198 -0.27 -2.17 -24.11
C PRO A 198 0.81 -2.45 -23.05
N LEU A 199 0.44 -2.87 -21.83
CA LEU A 199 1.38 -3.17 -20.75
C LEU A 199 1.89 -4.61 -20.77
N THR A 200 1.03 -5.57 -21.08
CA THR A 200 1.31 -6.99 -20.89
C THR A 200 0.51 -7.84 -21.88
N ARG A 201 1.06 -8.99 -22.29
CA ARG A 201 0.35 -9.96 -23.15
C ARG A 201 -0.74 -10.74 -22.42
N THR A 202 -0.58 -10.90 -21.11
CA THR A 202 -1.48 -11.64 -20.23
C THR A 202 -2.05 -10.74 -19.15
N SER A 203 -3.14 -11.17 -18.52
CA SER A 203 -3.74 -10.48 -17.37
C SER A 203 -4.20 -11.47 -16.31
N TYR A 204 -4.32 -11.01 -15.07
CA TYR A 204 -4.87 -11.83 -13.99
C TYR A 204 -6.37 -11.63 -13.87
N ASN A 205 -7.08 -12.75 -13.75
CA ASN A 205 -8.48 -12.81 -13.34
C ASN A 205 -8.54 -13.39 -11.92
N PHE A 206 -9.34 -12.79 -11.04
CA PHE A 206 -9.39 -13.14 -9.63
C PHE A 206 -10.79 -13.63 -9.26
N SER A 207 -10.87 -14.64 -8.39
CA SER A 207 -12.14 -15.12 -7.84
C SER A 207 -12.84 -14.08 -6.96
N SER A 208 -12.10 -13.13 -6.39
CA SER A 208 -12.62 -12.06 -5.54
C SER A 208 -11.86 -10.75 -5.73
N THR A 209 -12.59 -9.63 -5.69
CA THR A 209 -12.02 -8.28 -5.68
C THR A 209 -11.16 -8.01 -4.44
N HIS A 210 -11.51 -8.61 -3.29
CA HIS A 210 -10.76 -8.44 -2.05
C HIS A 210 -9.40 -9.14 -2.12
N LEU A 211 -9.33 -10.31 -2.78
CA LEU A 211 -8.07 -11.00 -3.03
C LEU A 211 -7.16 -10.13 -3.91
N ALA A 212 -7.69 -9.61 -5.02
CA ALA A 212 -6.96 -8.71 -5.91
C ALA A 212 -6.46 -7.46 -5.15
N GLN A 213 -7.31 -6.80 -4.37
CA GLN A 213 -6.95 -5.59 -3.61
C GLN A 213 -5.85 -5.87 -2.58
N SER A 214 -5.96 -6.99 -1.87
CA SER A 214 -4.97 -7.38 -0.87
C SER A 214 -3.61 -7.64 -1.51
N LEU A 215 -3.57 -8.45 -2.57
CA LEU A 215 -2.35 -8.75 -3.31
C LEU A 215 -1.73 -7.51 -3.96
N VAL A 216 -2.53 -6.60 -4.51
CA VAL A 216 -2.04 -5.31 -4.99
C VAL A 216 -1.34 -4.58 -3.85
N SER A 217 -1.93 -4.52 -2.66
CA SER A 217 -1.33 -3.81 -1.52
C SER A 217 0.02 -4.42 -1.12
N TYR A 218 0.10 -5.76 -1.00
CA TYR A 218 1.35 -6.46 -0.69
C TYR A 218 2.42 -6.30 -1.79
N LEU A 219 2.05 -6.45 -3.07
CA LEU A 219 2.96 -6.24 -4.19
C LEU A 219 3.43 -4.80 -4.29
N SER A 220 2.55 -3.84 -3.95
CA SER A 220 2.90 -2.42 -3.91
C SER A 220 4.05 -2.21 -2.92
N PHE A 221 3.94 -2.71 -1.68
CA PHE A 221 5.03 -2.63 -0.69
C PHE A 221 6.34 -3.25 -1.20
N HIS A 222 6.26 -4.39 -1.88
CA HIS A 222 7.43 -5.03 -2.48
C HIS A 222 8.11 -4.13 -3.53
N ILE A 223 7.31 -3.55 -4.44
CA ILE A 223 7.79 -2.62 -5.47
C ILE A 223 8.41 -1.37 -4.84
N TYR A 224 7.79 -0.78 -3.81
CA TYR A 224 8.36 0.35 -3.07
C TYR A 224 9.75 0.03 -2.52
N ILE A 225 9.88 -1.07 -1.78
CA ILE A 225 11.17 -1.45 -1.17
C ILE A 225 12.21 -1.79 -2.24
N LEU A 226 11.82 -2.50 -3.30
CA LEU A 226 12.72 -2.81 -4.42
C LEU A 226 13.25 -1.54 -5.07
N ARG A 227 12.40 -0.54 -5.31
CA ARG A 227 12.82 0.72 -5.91
C ARG A 227 13.76 1.52 -5.00
N LEU A 228 13.47 1.55 -3.69
CA LEU A 228 14.34 2.18 -2.69
C LEU A 228 15.70 1.49 -2.60
N ARG A 229 15.71 0.16 -2.57
CA ARG A 229 16.95 -0.65 -2.56
C ARG A 229 17.74 -0.44 -3.86
N TYR A 230 17.09 -0.42 -5.01
CA TYR A 230 17.74 -0.12 -6.28
C TYR A 230 18.40 1.28 -6.24
N GLN A 231 17.67 2.31 -5.78
CA GLN A 231 18.22 3.67 -5.64
C GLN A 231 19.44 3.70 -4.74
N TRP A 232 19.34 3.03 -3.59
CA TRP A 232 20.43 2.88 -2.63
C TRP A 232 21.67 2.28 -3.28
N ASN A 233 21.49 1.16 -3.99
CA ASN A 233 22.59 0.43 -4.61
C ASN A 233 23.23 1.21 -5.76
N VAL A 234 22.45 1.94 -6.56
CA VAL A 234 22.99 2.84 -7.59
C VAL A 234 23.81 3.97 -6.97
N SER A 235 23.30 4.60 -5.90
CA SER A 235 23.95 5.75 -5.26
C SER A 235 25.31 5.40 -4.67
N PHE A 236 25.48 4.17 -4.16
CA PHE A 236 26.76 3.67 -3.63
C PHE A 236 27.52 2.73 -4.56
N GLN A 237 27.12 2.66 -5.84
CA GLN A 237 27.78 1.84 -6.88
C GLN A 237 27.95 0.37 -6.47
N LEU A 238 26.93 -0.20 -5.82
CA LEU A 238 26.93 -1.59 -5.41
C LEU A 238 26.74 -2.53 -6.62
N PRO A 239 27.41 -3.69 -6.64
CA PRO A 239 27.50 -4.54 -7.83
C PRO A 239 26.17 -5.18 -8.25
N ASP A 240 25.22 -5.34 -7.33
CA ASP A 240 23.91 -5.95 -7.57
C ASP A 240 22.85 -4.98 -8.13
N ALA A 241 23.19 -3.70 -8.35
CA ALA A 241 22.23 -2.71 -8.86
C ALA A 241 21.56 -3.09 -10.20
N PRO A 242 22.28 -3.61 -11.23
CA PRO A 242 21.65 -3.99 -12.50
C PRO A 242 20.64 -5.13 -12.36
N ASP A 243 20.97 -6.15 -11.57
CA ASP A 243 20.08 -7.29 -11.32
C ASP A 243 18.83 -6.86 -10.53
N LEU A 244 18.99 -5.94 -9.58
CA LEU A 244 17.86 -5.38 -8.84
C LEU A 244 16.89 -4.59 -9.72
N TYR A 245 17.39 -3.85 -10.71
CA TYR A 245 16.51 -3.14 -11.65
C TYR A 245 15.66 -4.13 -12.44
N LYS A 246 16.24 -5.25 -12.89
CA LYS A 246 15.50 -6.30 -13.60
C LYS A 246 14.42 -6.93 -12.70
N ILE A 247 14.75 -7.23 -11.45
CA ILE A 247 13.78 -7.75 -10.46
C ILE A 247 12.64 -6.75 -10.23
N PHE A 248 12.98 -5.45 -10.16
CA PHE A 248 11.99 -4.38 -10.07
C PHE A 248 11.07 -4.31 -11.30
N GLN A 249 11.63 -4.41 -12.51
CA GLN A 249 10.84 -4.46 -13.75
C GLN A 249 9.89 -5.66 -13.78
N ASP A 250 10.37 -6.85 -13.39
CA ASP A 250 9.53 -8.06 -13.32
C ASP A 250 8.36 -7.90 -12.34
N ALA A 251 8.60 -7.25 -11.19
CA ALA A 251 7.55 -6.91 -10.22
C ALA A 251 6.56 -5.88 -10.79
N CYS A 252 7.03 -4.89 -11.54
CA CYS A 252 6.20 -3.90 -12.25
C CYS A 252 5.29 -4.57 -13.29
N ILE A 253 5.84 -5.46 -14.12
CA ILE A 253 5.06 -6.22 -15.10
C ILE A 253 3.98 -7.05 -14.38
N ARG A 254 4.31 -7.66 -13.24
CA ARG A 254 3.34 -8.42 -12.45
C ARG A 254 2.18 -7.55 -11.95
N ILE A 255 2.44 -6.32 -11.46
CA ILE A 255 1.36 -5.43 -11.03
C ILE A 255 0.52 -4.92 -12.21
N TRP A 256 1.13 -4.72 -13.40
CA TRP A 256 0.40 -4.31 -14.60
C TRP A 256 -0.66 -5.33 -15.04
N LYS A 257 -0.39 -6.63 -14.84
CA LYS A 257 -1.38 -7.69 -15.12
C LYS A 257 -2.67 -7.59 -14.29
N PHE A 258 -2.69 -6.82 -13.19
CA PHE A 258 -3.91 -6.55 -12.40
C PHE A 258 -4.80 -5.47 -13.03
N VAL A 259 -4.24 -4.59 -13.86
CA VAL A 259 -4.94 -3.43 -14.44
C VAL A 259 -6.25 -3.84 -15.12
N PRO A 260 -6.30 -4.88 -15.99
CA PRO A 260 -7.52 -5.21 -16.71
C PRO A 260 -8.65 -5.71 -15.82
N PHE A 261 -8.32 -6.37 -14.71
CA PHE A 261 -9.31 -6.80 -13.73
C PHE A 261 -9.82 -5.62 -12.91
N MET A 262 -8.93 -4.77 -12.40
CA MET A 262 -9.30 -3.62 -11.57
C MET A 262 -10.14 -2.59 -12.34
N GLN A 263 -9.83 -2.36 -13.62
CA GLN A 263 -10.64 -1.49 -14.49
C GLN A 263 -12.08 -1.99 -14.65
N LYS A 264 -12.31 -3.31 -14.68
CA LYS A 264 -13.66 -3.90 -14.71
C LYS A 264 -14.35 -3.81 -13.35
N ALA A 265 -13.61 -4.04 -12.28
CA ALA A 265 -14.17 -4.26 -10.96
C ALA A 265 -14.65 -2.99 -10.24
N TRP A 266 -14.09 -1.81 -10.57
CA TRP A 266 -14.62 -0.43 -10.37
C TRP A 266 -13.47 0.58 -10.31
N LEU A 267 -13.74 1.85 -10.65
CA LEU A 267 -12.76 2.96 -10.53
C LEU A 267 -12.18 3.13 -9.12
N PHE A 268 -12.94 2.74 -8.09
CA PHE A 268 -12.47 2.74 -6.70
C PHE A 268 -11.25 1.83 -6.51
N LEU A 269 -11.28 0.61 -7.07
CA LEU A 269 -10.19 -0.35 -6.94
C LEU A 269 -8.95 0.08 -7.72
N LEU A 270 -9.15 0.78 -8.84
CA LEU A 270 -8.06 1.33 -9.63
C LEU A 270 -7.24 2.38 -8.85
N ARG A 271 -7.83 3.07 -7.85
CA ARG A 271 -7.07 3.96 -6.95
C ARG A 271 -6.09 3.21 -6.06
N HIS A 272 -6.36 1.96 -5.69
CA HIS A 272 -5.39 1.14 -4.95
C HIS A 272 -4.17 0.78 -5.80
N LEU A 273 -4.32 0.72 -7.13
CA LEU A 273 -3.20 0.52 -8.06
C LEU A 273 -2.43 1.81 -8.36
N GLN A 274 -3.03 2.98 -8.15
CA GLN A 274 -2.48 4.27 -8.61
C GLN A 274 -1.04 4.48 -8.17
N SER A 275 -0.73 4.21 -6.90
CA SER A 275 0.59 4.49 -6.35
C SER A 275 1.67 3.55 -6.92
N SER A 276 1.32 2.28 -7.16
CA SER A 276 2.20 1.31 -7.83
C SER A 276 2.35 1.56 -9.33
N LEU A 277 1.30 2.04 -9.99
CA LEU A 277 1.39 2.49 -11.38
C LEU A 277 2.28 3.72 -11.53
N ALA A 278 2.24 4.65 -10.57
CA ALA A 278 3.13 5.80 -10.56
C ALA A 278 4.60 5.39 -10.45
N ILE A 279 4.94 4.46 -9.55
CA ILE A 279 6.34 4.00 -9.42
C ILE A 279 6.80 3.20 -10.62
N SER A 280 5.95 2.30 -11.11
CA SER A 280 6.29 1.46 -12.26
C SER A 280 6.38 2.25 -13.57
N PHE A 281 5.99 3.53 -13.59
CA PHE A 281 6.13 4.40 -14.75
C PHE A 281 7.59 4.49 -15.27
N GLU A 282 8.58 4.39 -14.39
CA GLU A 282 10.00 4.37 -14.78
C GLU A 282 10.39 3.09 -15.54
N ALA A 283 9.75 1.96 -15.22
CA ALA A 283 10.01 0.68 -15.87
C ALA A 283 9.34 0.56 -17.25
N ALA A 284 8.41 1.47 -17.57
CA ALA A 284 7.60 1.44 -18.78
C ALA A 284 8.34 2.03 -20.00
N ASN A 285 8.12 1.45 -21.17
CA ASN A 285 8.46 2.07 -22.45
C ASN A 285 7.45 3.19 -22.81
N GLU A 286 7.65 3.91 -23.91
CA GLU A 286 6.79 5.07 -24.23
C GLU A 286 5.32 4.70 -24.50
N ASP A 287 5.04 3.58 -25.17
CA ASP A 287 3.66 3.11 -25.41
C ASP A 287 2.98 2.69 -24.09
N GLU A 288 3.74 2.01 -23.22
CA GLU A 288 3.30 1.60 -21.88
C GLU A 288 3.03 2.82 -20.99
N LYS A 289 3.93 3.82 -21.00
CA LYS A 289 3.75 5.09 -20.29
C LYS A 289 2.50 5.82 -20.78
N ASP A 290 2.29 5.88 -22.09
CA ASP A 290 1.11 6.52 -22.65
C ASP A 290 -0.18 5.83 -22.23
N TYR A 291 -0.16 4.51 -22.14
CA TYR A 291 -1.29 3.76 -21.59
C TYR A 291 -1.48 4.03 -20.09
N ILE A 292 -0.42 4.03 -19.27
CA ILE A 292 -0.51 4.39 -17.85
C ILE A 292 -1.10 5.80 -17.68
N LEU A 293 -0.64 6.79 -18.46
CA LEU A 293 -1.19 8.14 -18.43
C LEU A 293 -2.70 8.18 -18.70
N SER A 294 -3.18 7.38 -19.67
CA SER A 294 -4.62 7.29 -19.96
C SER A 294 -5.43 6.74 -18.76
N ILE A 295 -4.84 5.88 -17.94
CA ILE A 295 -5.44 5.36 -16.71
C ILE A 295 -5.57 6.50 -15.69
N PHE A 296 -4.52 7.30 -15.51
CA PHE A 296 -4.54 8.45 -14.60
C PHE A 296 -5.51 9.55 -15.07
N GLU A 297 -5.56 9.86 -16.36
CA GLU A 297 -6.56 10.77 -16.93
C GLU A 297 -7.99 10.28 -16.67
N ASN A 298 -8.22 8.97 -16.75
CA ASN A 298 -9.51 8.39 -16.40
C ASN A 298 -9.81 8.53 -14.91
N LEU A 299 -8.84 8.30 -14.03
CA LEU A 299 -9.01 8.51 -12.58
C LEU A 299 -9.30 9.98 -12.24
N ASP A 300 -8.59 10.92 -12.88
CA ASP A 300 -8.72 12.36 -12.68
C ASP A 300 -10.07 12.88 -13.13
N ARG A 301 -10.60 12.42 -14.26
CA ARG A 301 -11.96 12.81 -14.70
C ARG A 301 -13.05 12.50 -13.67
N HIS A 302 -12.79 11.56 -12.75
CA HIS A 302 -13.73 11.19 -11.69
C HIS A 302 -13.37 11.79 -10.32
N GLY A 303 -12.18 12.37 -10.17
CA GLY A 303 -11.78 13.13 -8.98
C GLY A 303 -11.97 14.63 -9.22
N LYS A 304 -12.53 15.37 -8.27
CA LYS A 304 -12.88 16.80 -8.44
C LYS A 304 -11.71 17.78 -8.68
N LYS A 305 -10.50 17.31 -8.98
CA LYS A 305 -9.39 18.20 -9.33
C LYS A 305 -9.66 18.83 -10.70
N GLU A 306 -9.23 20.06 -10.87
CA GLU A 306 -9.04 20.64 -12.20
C GLU A 306 -8.27 19.63 -13.05
N SER A 307 -8.76 19.37 -14.26
CA SER A 307 -8.16 18.39 -15.15
C SER A 307 -6.73 18.81 -15.44
N ARG A 308 -5.76 18.09 -14.86
CA ARG A 308 -4.35 18.24 -15.19
C ARG A 308 -4.16 17.96 -16.67
N THR A 309 -3.27 18.71 -17.30
CA THR A 309 -2.85 18.37 -18.66
C THR A 309 -2.09 17.05 -18.64
N ARG A 310 -2.06 16.36 -19.79
CA ARG A 310 -1.30 15.11 -19.93
C ARG A 310 0.20 15.31 -19.65
N GLU A 311 0.73 16.47 -20.01
CA GLU A 311 2.13 16.87 -19.76
C GLU A 311 2.40 17.07 -18.26
N GLU A 312 1.49 17.74 -17.53
CA GLU A 312 1.56 17.87 -16.08
C GLU A 312 1.50 16.50 -15.39
N LEU A 313 0.61 15.61 -15.85
CA LEU A 313 0.52 14.24 -15.35
C LEU A 313 1.82 13.47 -15.59
N ARG A 314 2.38 13.53 -16.81
CA ARG A 314 3.65 12.88 -17.14
C ARG A 314 4.78 13.38 -16.25
N SER A 315 4.95 14.69 -16.14
CA SER A 315 5.98 15.29 -15.29
C SER A 315 5.83 14.85 -13.83
N GLN A 316 4.59 14.83 -13.32
CA GLN A 316 4.33 14.35 -11.96
C GLN A 316 4.66 12.87 -11.79
N LEU A 317 4.28 11.98 -12.73
CA LEU A 317 4.57 10.55 -12.62
C LEU A 317 6.07 10.28 -12.69
N GLU A 318 6.80 10.99 -13.54
CA GLU A 318 8.26 10.92 -13.62
C GLU A 318 8.91 11.38 -12.30
N GLN A 319 8.40 12.45 -11.67
CA GLN A 319 8.86 12.88 -10.36
C GLN A 319 8.56 11.85 -9.25
N GLN A 320 7.36 11.26 -9.28
CA GLN A 320 6.93 10.25 -8.30
C GLN A 320 7.70 8.95 -8.46
N SER A 321 8.00 8.51 -9.69
CA SER A 321 8.74 7.27 -9.96
C SER A 321 10.18 7.34 -9.49
N LEU A 322 10.78 8.53 -9.54
CA LEU A 322 12.12 8.75 -9.02
C LEU A 322 12.17 8.78 -7.48
N LEU A 323 11.02 8.77 -6.78
CA LEU A 323 10.88 8.93 -5.32
C LEU A 323 11.59 10.18 -4.74
N LEU A 324 12.10 11.07 -5.60
CA LEU A 324 12.91 12.25 -5.27
C LEU A 324 12.11 13.39 -4.61
N GLN A 325 10.79 13.33 -4.65
CA GLN A 325 9.91 14.40 -4.17
C GLN A 325 8.70 13.88 -3.39
N MET A 326 8.83 12.76 -2.66
CA MET A 326 7.94 12.59 -1.52
C MET A 326 8.31 13.70 -0.53
N GLU A 327 7.58 14.82 -0.57
CA GLU A 327 7.63 15.81 0.50
C GLU A 327 7.15 15.11 1.77
N TRP A 328 8.08 14.53 2.53
CA TRP A 328 7.84 13.94 3.84
C TRP A 328 7.67 15.05 4.89
N ARG A 329 6.74 15.99 4.65
CA ARG A 329 6.46 17.14 5.51
C ARG A 329 5.28 16.91 6.44
#